data_AF-A0A6N9HDG8-F1
#
_entry.id   AF-A0A6N9HDG8-F1
#
_cell.length_a   1.000
_cell.length_b   1.000
_cell.length_c   1.000
_cell.angle_alpha   90.00
_cell.angle_beta   90.00
_cell.angle_gamma   90.00
#
_symmetry.space_group_name_H-M   'P 1'
#
loop_
_entity.id
_entity.type
_entity.pdbx_description
1 polymer ?
#
loop_
_entity_poly.entity_id
_entity_poly.type
_entity_poly.pdbx_seq_one_letter_code
_entity_poly.pdbx_strand_id
1 'polypeptide(L)'
;MKPIWIVDDDESIRWVLEKALARENLATRSFANARDAVAALEHETPQVLVSDIRMPGDSGLDLLQLVKQRHPGLPVIIITAFSDLDSAVAAFQGGAFEYLAKPFDIDKAVELIRRALDESLRESSIESGPADTPEILGQAPAMQEVFRAIGRLSQSNVTVLITGESGTGKELVARALHKHSPRAEQPFIAINTAAIPKDLLESELFGHERGAFTGAQTTRRGRFEQAEGGTLFMDEIGDMPFDLQTRLLRVLSDGHFYRVGGHSPLKANVRVITATHQNLEQRVRDGLFREDLYHRLNVIRLRLPSLRERREDIPILVRHFLVQSARQLGVEAKRMSDSTLGFLQQLELPGNVRQLENLCNWITVMAPGQTVEVKDLPLELTQGQGATPSAAPLVAEGAMPQHHGTVQPLAPPPLASSPEGWLSLLELQAAGMLSSGQQDVMDVLGRQFESALIRTALKYTHGRKNDAAIRLGIGRNTITRKIAELGIDGAKDD
;
A
#
# COMPACT_ATOMS: atom_id res chain seq x y z
N MET A 1 2.00 -47.50 7.09
CA MET A 1 1.54 -46.18 7.60
C MET A 1 0.13 -45.93 7.08
N LYS A 2 -0.62 -44.99 7.65
CA LYS A 2 -1.85 -44.50 6.98
C LYS A 2 -1.43 -43.74 5.72
N PRO A 3 -2.17 -43.84 4.60
CA PRO A 3 -1.86 -43.05 3.42
C PRO A 3 -2.17 -41.55 3.61
N ILE A 4 -1.52 -40.72 2.81
CA ILE A 4 -1.95 -39.35 2.51
C ILE A 4 -3.04 -39.42 1.45
N TRP A 5 -4.13 -38.68 1.61
CA TRP A 5 -5.19 -38.63 0.60
C TRP A 5 -5.10 -37.37 -0.25
N ILE A 6 -5.27 -37.51 -1.57
CA ILE A 6 -5.21 -36.41 -2.53
C ILE A 6 -6.56 -36.34 -3.26
N VAL A 7 -7.21 -35.17 -3.22
CA VAL A 7 -8.54 -34.94 -3.79
C VAL A 7 -8.48 -33.70 -4.68
N ASP A 8 -8.38 -33.92 -5.99
CA ASP A 8 -8.22 -32.87 -7.01
C ASP A 8 -8.81 -33.42 -8.30
N ASP A 9 -9.60 -32.66 -9.06
CA ASP A 9 -10.17 -33.17 -10.30
C ASP A 9 -9.11 -33.31 -11.41
N ASP A 10 -8.06 -32.48 -11.37
CA ASP A 10 -6.93 -32.55 -12.30
C ASP A 10 -6.06 -33.81 -12.06
N GLU A 11 -6.17 -34.77 -12.98
CA GLU A 11 -5.36 -35.99 -13.00
C GLU A 11 -3.86 -35.68 -13.06
N SER A 12 -3.45 -34.59 -13.72
CA SER A 12 -2.05 -34.15 -13.82
C SER A 12 -1.47 -33.84 -12.44
N ILE A 13 -2.26 -33.14 -11.61
CA ILE A 13 -1.83 -32.69 -10.28
C ILE A 13 -1.83 -33.87 -9.30
N ARG A 14 -2.83 -34.76 -9.37
CA ARG A 14 -2.82 -36.03 -8.62
C ARG A 14 -1.59 -36.87 -8.97
N TRP A 15 -1.32 -37.09 -10.26
CA TRP A 15 -0.18 -37.88 -10.72
C TRP A 15 1.17 -37.27 -10.29
N VAL A 16 1.34 -35.96 -10.41
CA VAL A 16 2.57 -35.27 -9.98
C VAL A 16 2.80 -35.43 -8.47
N LEU A 17 1.77 -35.21 -7.65
CA LEU A 17 1.86 -35.34 -6.19
C LEU A 17 2.09 -36.80 -5.76
N GLU A 18 1.43 -37.78 -6.38
CA GLU A 18 1.71 -39.20 -6.17
C GLU A 18 3.17 -39.55 -6.49
N LYS A 19 3.69 -39.11 -7.64
CA LYS A 19 5.09 -39.39 -8.02
C LYS A 19 6.10 -38.71 -7.11
N ALA A 20 5.77 -37.54 -6.55
CA ALA A 20 6.62 -36.85 -5.59
C ALA A 20 6.65 -37.58 -4.24
N LEU A 21 5.48 -37.88 -3.66
CA LEU A 21 5.35 -38.53 -2.36
C LEU A 21 5.88 -39.98 -2.38
N ALA A 22 5.69 -40.71 -3.48
CA ALA A 22 6.22 -42.06 -3.65
C ALA A 22 7.76 -42.13 -3.66
N ARG A 23 8.46 -41.09 -4.16
CA ARG A 23 9.94 -41.00 -4.07
C ARG A 23 10.42 -40.94 -2.63
N GLU A 24 9.61 -40.38 -1.75
CA GLU A 24 9.89 -40.19 -0.32
C GLU A 24 9.32 -41.34 0.54
N ASN A 25 8.90 -42.45 -0.10
CA ASN A 25 8.28 -43.62 0.52
C ASN A 25 6.97 -43.33 1.29
N LEU A 26 6.32 -42.19 1.00
CA LEU A 26 5.04 -41.83 1.58
C LEU A 26 3.90 -42.45 0.77
N ALA A 27 3.08 -43.29 1.41
CA ALA A 27 1.95 -43.95 0.77
C ALA A 27 0.82 -42.94 0.47
N THR A 28 0.24 -43.01 -0.74
CA THR A 28 -0.84 -42.13 -1.20
C THR A 28 -2.09 -42.92 -1.59
N ARG A 29 -3.24 -42.25 -1.60
CA ARG A 29 -4.50 -42.70 -2.22
C ARG A 29 -5.22 -41.48 -2.78
N SER A 30 -5.58 -41.51 -4.06
CA SER A 30 -6.13 -40.33 -4.75
C SER A 30 -7.58 -40.51 -5.19
N PHE A 31 -8.31 -39.40 -5.21
CA PHE A 31 -9.75 -39.32 -5.51
C PHE A 31 -9.99 -38.17 -6.50
N ALA A 32 -10.90 -38.37 -7.46
CA ALA A 32 -11.20 -37.37 -8.50
C ALA A 32 -12.30 -36.37 -8.11
N ASN A 33 -12.89 -36.52 -6.92
CA ASN A 33 -13.96 -35.67 -6.39
C ASN A 33 -14.07 -35.86 -4.86
N ALA A 34 -14.76 -34.93 -4.19
CA ALA A 34 -14.96 -34.98 -2.75
C ALA A 34 -15.81 -36.17 -2.28
N ARG A 35 -16.80 -36.64 -3.05
CA ARG A 35 -17.76 -37.68 -2.61
C ARG A 35 -17.09 -39.03 -2.38
N ASP A 36 -16.20 -39.44 -3.28
CA ASP A 36 -15.45 -40.69 -3.14
C ASP A 36 -14.50 -40.64 -1.93
N ALA A 37 -13.96 -39.45 -1.61
CA ALA A 37 -13.17 -39.23 -0.41
C ALA A 37 -14.03 -39.29 0.86
N VAL A 38 -15.22 -38.67 0.88
CA VAL A 38 -16.17 -38.75 2.01
C VAL A 38 -16.62 -40.19 2.25
N ALA A 39 -16.96 -40.93 1.20
CA ALA A 39 -17.34 -42.35 1.30
C ALA A 39 -16.18 -43.21 1.87
N ALA A 40 -14.94 -42.91 1.49
CA ALA A 40 -13.77 -43.57 2.06
C ALA A 40 -13.54 -43.22 3.54
N LEU A 41 -13.84 -41.97 3.98
CA LEU A 41 -13.71 -41.55 5.39
C LEU A 41 -14.59 -42.37 6.36
N GLU A 42 -15.65 -43.02 5.86
CA GLU A 42 -16.53 -43.86 6.68
C GLU A 42 -15.92 -45.24 7.00
N HIS A 43 -14.77 -45.58 6.41
CA HIS A 43 -14.10 -46.88 6.56
C HIS A 43 -12.60 -46.76 6.91
N GLU A 44 -11.92 -45.75 6.38
CA GLU A 44 -10.50 -45.48 6.59
C GLU A 44 -10.29 -44.00 6.93
N THR A 45 -9.21 -43.67 7.64
CA THR A 45 -8.80 -42.27 7.84
C THR A 45 -7.36 -42.07 7.38
N PRO A 46 -7.07 -41.04 6.57
CA PRO A 46 -5.70 -40.70 6.18
C PRO A 46 -4.87 -40.21 7.37
N GLN A 47 -3.59 -39.94 7.08
CA GLN A 47 -2.69 -39.23 7.99
C GLN A 47 -2.64 -37.72 7.69
N VAL A 48 -2.75 -37.35 6.41
CA VAL A 48 -2.98 -35.97 5.93
C VAL A 48 -3.98 -36.03 4.79
N LEU A 49 -4.94 -35.11 4.75
CA LEU A 49 -5.79 -34.90 3.59
C LEU A 49 -5.28 -33.69 2.80
N VAL A 50 -5.21 -33.81 1.47
CA VAL A 50 -4.84 -32.74 0.54
C VAL A 50 -5.99 -32.59 -0.45
N SER A 51 -6.63 -31.42 -0.52
CA SER A 51 -7.82 -31.21 -1.38
C SER A 51 -7.75 -29.87 -2.13
N ASP A 52 -8.08 -29.82 -3.43
CA ASP A 52 -8.46 -28.53 -4.06
C ASP A 52 -9.75 -28.01 -3.40
N ILE A 53 -9.92 -26.68 -3.36
CA ILE A 53 -11.20 -26.03 -3.07
C ILE A 53 -12.20 -26.23 -4.21
N ARG A 54 -11.78 -26.09 -5.47
CA ARG A 54 -12.67 -25.90 -6.62
C ARG A 54 -12.78 -27.15 -7.50
N MET A 55 -13.51 -28.14 -7.01
CA MET A 55 -13.85 -29.35 -7.79
C MET A 55 -15.27 -29.29 -8.38
N PRO A 56 -15.58 -30.04 -9.46
CA PRO A 56 -16.92 -30.19 -9.98
C PRO A 56 -17.85 -30.93 -8.99
N GLY A 57 -18.90 -30.25 -8.52
CA GLY A 57 -19.87 -30.80 -7.56
C GLY A 57 -19.73 -30.15 -6.19
N ASP A 58 -19.29 -30.94 -5.20
CA ASP A 58 -19.18 -30.49 -3.81
C ASP A 58 -17.79 -29.84 -3.58
N SER A 59 -17.74 -28.76 -2.78
CA SER A 59 -16.52 -27.95 -2.60
C SER A 59 -15.50 -28.64 -1.70
N GLY A 60 -14.21 -28.37 -1.93
CA GLY A 60 -13.15 -28.72 -0.99
C GLY A 60 -13.28 -28.02 0.37
N LEU A 61 -13.98 -26.89 0.44
CA LEU A 61 -14.34 -26.25 1.71
C LEU A 61 -15.47 -27.01 2.43
N ASP A 62 -16.41 -27.61 1.70
CA ASP A 62 -17.46 -28.46 2.29
C ASP A 62 -16.83 -29.76 2.84
N LEU A 63 -15.91 -30.34 2.06
CA LEU A 63 -15.08 -31.48 2.49
C LEU A 63 -14.24 -31.13 3.73
N LEU A 64 -13.59 -29.97 3.76
CA LEU A 64 -12.83 -29.48 4.92
C LEU A 64 -13.71 -29.39 6.17
N GLN A 65 -14.89 -28.75 6.07
CA GLN A 65 -15.80 -28.60 7.20
C GLN A 65 -16.29 -29.97 7.72
N LEU A 66 -16.72 -30.87 6.81
CA LEU A 66 -17.18 -32.21 7.19
C LEU A 66 -16.04 -33.02 7.83
N VAL A 67 -14.83 -32.94 7.28
CA VAL A 67 -13.62 -33.57 7.84
C VAL A 67 -13.31 -33.03 9.23
N LYS A 68 -13.36 -31.71 9.43
CA LYS A 68 -13.04 -31.08 10.72
C LYS A 68 -14.10 -31.34 11.78
N GLN A 69 -15.37 -31.50 11.40
CA GLN A 69 -16.44 -31.93 12.30
C GLN A 69 -16.30 -33.41 12.71
N ARG A 70 -15.97 -34.31 11.78
CA ARG A 70 -15.83 -35.76 12.07
C ARG A 70 -14.48 -36.13 12.71
N HIS A 71 -13.40 -35.43 12.33
CA HIS A 71 -12.02 -35.72 12.70
C HIS A 71 -11.20 -34.41 12.93
N PRO A 72 -11.41 -33.68 14.05
CA PRO A 72 -10.78 -32.39 14.29
C PRO A 72 -9.24 -32.39 14.15
N GLY A 73 -8.59 -33.43 14.69
CA GLY A 73 -7.13 -33.61 14.66
C GLY A 73 -6.54 -34.07 13.33
N LEU A 74 -7.33 -34.37 12.29
CA LEU A 74 -6.78 -34.68 10.96
C LEU A 74 -6.28 -33.39 10.29
N PRO A 75 -4.97 -33.22 10.00
CA PRO A 75 -4.51 -32.07 9.23
C PRO A 75 -5.03 -32.15 7.78
N VAL A 76 -5.60 -31.03 7.33
CA VAL A 76 -6.08 -30.84 5.96
C VAL A 76 -5.27 -29.73 5.30
N ILE A 77 -4.54 -30.05 4.25
CA ILE A 77 -3.90 -29.08 3.36
C ILE A 77 -4.87 -28.77 2.23
N ILE A 78 -5.04 -27.48 1.94
CA ILE A 78 -5.92 -27.02 0.88
C ILE A 78 -5.08 -26.57 -0.32
N ILE A 79 -5.27 -27.20 -1.48
CA ILE A 79 -4.76 -26.70 -2.76
C ILE A 79 -5.74 -25.66 -3.29
N THR A 80 -5.27 -24.61 -3.95
CA THR A 80 -6.18 -23.62 -4.54
C THR A 80 -5.57 -22.82 -5.68
N ALA A 81 -6.38 -22.44 -6.67
CA ALA A 81 -6.04 -21.43 -7.69
C ALA A 81 -6.56 -20.01 -7.34
N PHE A 82 -7.00 -19.76 -6.09
CA PHE A 82 -7.66 -18.51 -5.71
C PHE A 82 -6.73 -17.28 -5.63
N SER A 83 -7.27 -16.13 -6.04
CA SER A 83 -6.59 -14.84 -6.17
C SER A 83 -7.02 -13.79 -5.15
N ASP A 84 -7.81 -14.20 -4.17
CA ASP A 84 -8.57 -13.33 -3.28
C ASP A 84 -8.47 -13.81 -1.84
N LEU A 85 -8.57 -12.83 -0.94
CA LEU A 85 -8.37 -13.01 0.49
C LEU A 85 -9.41 -13.94 1.12
N ASP A 86 -10.70 -13.70 0.87
CA ASP A 86 -11.79 -14.33 1.61
C ASP A 86 -11.78 -15.85 1.50
N SER A 87 -11.40 -16.38 0.32
CA SER A 87 -11.23 -17.82 0.07
C SER A 87 -10.03 -18.41 0.84
N ALA A 88 -8.93 -17.68 0.92
CA ALA A 88 -7.74 -18.07 1.68
C ALA A 88 -7.99 -18.01 3.20
N VAL A 89 -8.80 -17.04 3.66
CA VAL A 89 -9.22 -16.98 5.07
C VAL A 89 -10.17 -18.11 5.39
N ALA A 90 -11.26 -18.31 4.63
CA ALA A 90 -12.26 -19.34 4.87
C ALA A 90 -11.66 -20.75 5.02
N ALA A 91 -10.57 -21.06 4.31
CA ALA A 91 -9.80 -22.29 4.50
C ALA A 91 -9.15 -22.39 5.89
N PHE A 92 -8.35 -21.39 6.31
CA PHE A 92 -7.72 -21.39 7.64
C PHE A 92 -8.75 -21.35 8.77
N GLN A 93 -9.75 -20.50 8.61
CA GLN A 93 -10.82 -20.27 9.55
C GLN A 93 -11.66 -21.55 9.69
N GLY A 94 -11.89 -22.29 8.60
CA GLY A 94 -12.50 -23.63 8.59
C GLY A 94 -11.61 -24.76 9.10
N GLY A 95 -10.47 -24.47 9.71
CA GLY A 95 -9.60 -25.45 10.38
C GLY A 95 -8.58 -26.16 9.48
N ALA A 96 -8.30 -25.64 8.28
CA ALA A 96 -7.19 -26.13 7.45
C ALA A 96 -5.84 -25.89 8.14
N PHE A 97 -4.91 -26.83 7.96
CA PHE A 97 -3.56 -26.76 8.53
C PHE A 97 -2.72 -25.67 7.84
N GLU A 98 -2.65 -25.71 6.51
CA GLU A 98 -2.00 -24.71 5.66
C GLU A 98 -2.51 -24.86 4.21
N TYR A 99 -2.18 -23.93 3.30
CA TYR A 99 -2.64 -23.99 1.91
C TYR A 99 -1.55 -23.77 0.84
N LEU A 100 -1.76 -24.43 -0.30
CA LEU A 100 -0.85 -24.57 -1.43
C LEU A 100 -1.47 -23.88 -2.67
N ALA A 101 -0.84 -22.82 -3.19
CA ALA A 101 -1.39 -22.04 -4.31
C ALA A 101 -0.93 -22.62 -5.66
N LYS A 102 -1.84 -22.92 -6.59
CA LYS A 102 -1.55 -23.30 -7.99
C LYS A 102 -1.12 -22.04 -8.77
N PRO A 103 0.00 -22.04 -9.51
CA PRO A 103 1.01 -23.10 -9.63
C PRO A 103 1.95 -23.13 -8.41
N PHE A 104 2.22 -24.33 -7.89
CA PHE A 104 3.12 -24.56 -6.76
C PHE A 104 4.38 -25.33 -7.16
N ASP A 105 5.41 -25.18 -6.33
CA ASP A 105 6.60 -26.01 -6.34
C ASP A 105 6.30 -27.37 -5.68
N ILE A 106 6.74 -28.46 -6.32
CA ILE A 106 6.49 -29.83 -5.88
C ILE A 106 7.24 -30.13 -4.58
N ASP A 107 8.48 -29.67 -4.44
CA ASP A 107 9.31 -29.98 -3.27
C ASP A 107 8.76 -29.26 -2.03
N LYS A 108 8.24 -28.03 -2.22
CA LYS A 108 7.50 -27.30 -1.17
C LYS A 108 6.18 -27.98 -0.78
N ALA A 109 5.48 -28.62 -1.73
CA ALA A 109 4.27 -29.38 -1.43
C ALA A 109 4.59 -30.63 -0.58
N VAL A 110 5.69 -31.32 -0.88
CA VAL A 110 6.19 -32.46 -0.09
C VAL A 110 6.65 -32.03 1.31
N GLU A 111 7.38 -30.91 1.43
CA GLU A 111 7.77 -30.33 2.72
C GLU A 111 6.54 -29.97 3.57
N LEU A 112 5.52 -29.37 2.96
CA LEU A 112 4.27 -29.00 3.62
C LEU A 112 3.53 -30.23 4.17
N ILE A 113 3.46 -31.31 3.38
CA ILE A 113 2.85 -32.58 3.77
C ILE A 113 3.65 -33.26 4.90
N ARG A 114 4.99 -33.18 4.88
CA ARG A 114 5.84 -33.62 6.01
C ARG A 114 5.51 -32.87 7.30
N ARG A 115 5.46 -31.54 7.25
CA ARG A 115 5.09 -30.70 8.42
C ARG A 115 3.69 -31.03 8.94
N ALA A 116 2.74 -31.37 8.06
CA ALA A 116 1.41 -31.84 8.45
C ALA A 116 1.44 -33.24 9.10
N LEU A 117 2.26 -34.16 8.61
CA LEU A 117 2.45 -35.50 9.21
C LEU A 117 3.00 -35.40 10.64
N ASP A 118 3.93 -34.47 10.89
CA ASP A 118 4.51 -34.25 12.22
C ASP A 118 3.49 -33.61 13.19
N GLU A 119 2.71 -32.61 12.73
CA GLU A 119 1.69 -31.97 13.56
C GLU A 119 0.43 -32.85 13.77
N SER A 120 0.22 -33.88 12.96
CA SER A 120 -0.83 -34.91 13.18
C SER A 120 -0.72 -35.63 14.54
N LEU A 121 0.38 -35.42 15.28
CA LEU A 121 0.61 -35.93 16.62
C LEU A 121 0.24 -34.92 17.74
N ARG A 122 -0.31 -33.74 17.40
CA ARG A 122 -0.59 -32.62 18.32
C ARG A 122 -1.88 -31.85 17.95
N GLU A 123 -2.98 -32.20 18.62
CA GLU A 123 -4.28 -31.48 18.60
C GLU A 123 -4.24 -30.15 19.40
N SER A 124 -5.11 -29.13 19.25
CA SER A 124 -6.27 -28.77 18.38
C SER A 124 -6.72 -27.32 18.74
N SER A 125 -7.72 -26.58 18.20
CA SER A 125 -8.52 -26.48 16.94
C SER A 125 -9.41 -25.20 17.04
N ILE A 126 -9.87 -24.56 15.93
CA ILE A 126 -10.88 -23.47 15.93
C ILE A 126 -11.66 -23.43 14.58
N GLU A 127 -12.83 -22.76 14.55
CA GLU A 127 -13.90 -22.85 13.52
C GLU A 127 -14.23 -21.51 12.79
N SER A 128 -15.13 -21.53 11.78
CA SER A 128 -15.58 -20.33 11.04
C SER A 128 -16.94 -20.40 10.32
N GLY A 129 -17.36 -19.24 9.78
CA GLY A 129 -18.53 -19.06 8.91
C GLY A 129 -18.20 -18.56 7.48
N PRO A 130 -19.21 -18.14 6.70
CA PRO A 130 -19.11 -17.82 5.26
C PRO A 130 -18.69 -16.36 4.96
N ALA A 131 -18.40 -16.06 3.69
CA ALA A 131 -17.83 -14.79 3.24
C ALA A 131 -18.62 -14.10 2.10
N ASP A 132 -18.28 -12.83 1.85
CA ASP A 132 -18.87 -11.96 0.83
C ASP A 132 -17.78 -11.13 0.12
N THR A 133 -18.02 -10.82 -1.17
CA THR A 133 -17.27 -10.06 -2.18
C THR A 133 -15.85 -9.56 -1.81
N PRO A 134 -14.79 -9.96 -2.55
CA PRO A 134 -13.41 -9.80 -2.10
C PRO A 134 -12.86 -8.37 -2.14
N GLU A 135 -12.29 -7.94 -1.01
CA GLU A 135 -11.70 -6.60 -0.79
C GLU A 135 -10.21 -6.48 -1.14
N ILE A 136 -9.49 -7.59 -1.23
CA ILE A 136 -8.05 -7.60 -1.56
C ILE A 136 -7.76 -8.66 -2.63
N LEU A 137 -7.07 -8.24 -3.68
CA LEU A 137 -6.67 -9.06 -4.82
C LEU A 137 -5.15 -9.26 -4.83
N GLY A 138 -4.72 -10.50 -5.14
CA GLY A 138 -3.31 -10.86 -5.32
C GLY A 138 -3.12 -12.31 -5.74
N GLN A 139 -2.38 -12.53 -6.82
CA GLN A 139 -1.97 -13.85 -7.32
C GLN A 139 -0.48 -14.12 -7.06
N ALA A 140 0.34 -13.07 -6.97
CA ALA A 140 1.77 -13.18 -6.72
C ALA A 140 2.08 -13.97 -5.42
N PRO A 141 3.10 -14.84 -5.39
CA PRO A 141 3.44 -15.65 -4.21
C PRO A 141 3.63 -14.82 -2.93
N ALA A 142 4.22 -13.62 -3.04
CA ALA A 142 4.41 -12.72 -1.91
C ALA A 142 3.09 -12.19 -1.30
N MET A 143 2.02 -12.04 -2.09
CA MET A 143 0.69 -11.71 -1.56
C MET A 143 -0.01 -12.92 -0.97
N GLN A 144 0.22 -14.11 -1.51
CA GLN A 144 -0.29 -15.36 -0.94
C GLN A 144 0.32 -15.63 0.45
N GLU A 145 1.57 -15.23 0.71
CA GLU A 145 2.14 -15.23 2.06
C GLU A 145 1.45 -14.23 3.01
N VAL A 146 1.10 -13.03 2.53
CA VAL A 146 0.30 -12.05 3.29
C VAL A 146 -1.10 -12.61 3.61
N PHE A 147 -1.77 -13.25 2.65
CA PHE A 147 -3.08 -13.88 2.86
C PHE A 147 -3.00 -15.04 3.87
N ARG A 148 -1.97 -15.89 3.81
CA ARG A 148 -1.70 -16.91 4.86
C ARG A 148 -1.49 -16.31 6.26
N ALA A 149 -0.85 -15.14 6.34
CA ALA A 149 -0.66 -14.46 7.61
C ALA A 149 -1.98 -13.85 8.12
N ILE A 150 -2.79 -13.21 7.27
CA ILE A 150 -4.11 -12.67 7.64
C ILE A 150 -5.03 -13.79 8.14
N GLY A 151 -5.11 -14.92 7.42
CA GLY A 151 -5.90 -16.08 7.83
C GLY A 151 -5.53 -16.57 9.23
N ARG A 152 -4.24 -16.80 9.49
CA ARG A 152 -3.74 -17.24 10.82
C ARG A 152 -3.88 -16.19 11.93
N LEU A 153 -3.84 -14.89 11.61
CA LEU A 153 -3.94 -13.80 12.58
C LEU A 153 -5.37 -13.30 12.81
N SER A 154 -6.33 -13.71 11.98
CA SER A 154 -7.74 -13.30 12.07
C SER A 154 -8.33 -13.57 13.46
N GLN A 155 -8.21 -14.81 13.94
CA GLN A 155 -8.74 -15.30 15.22
C GLN A 155 -7.96 -14.83 16.46
N SER A 156 -6.77 -14.26 16.30
CA SER A 156 -5.91 -13.84 17.42
C SER A 156 -6.18 -12.41 17.84
N ASN A 157 -6.28 -12.12 19.15
CA ASN A 157 -6.35 -10.74 19.66
C ASN A 157 -4.97 -10.04 19.76
N VAL A 158 -3.89 -10.67 19.28
CA VAL A 158 -2.52 -10.13 19.34
C VAL A 158 -2.37 -8.85 18.49
N THR A 159 -1.52 -7.94 18.95
CA THR A 159 -1.15 -6.70 18.26
C THR A 159 -0.32 -7.01 17.00
N VAL A 160 -0.74 -6.45 15.87
CA VAL A 160 -0.06 -6.63 14.57
C VAL A 160 0.56 -5.30 14.13
N LEU A 161 1.83 -5.36 13.73
CA LEU A 161 2.56 -4.25 13.10
C LEU A 161 2.67 -4.51 11.58
N ILE A 162 1.88 -3.76 10.81
CA ILE A 162 1.84 -3.82 9.35
C ILE A 162 2.92 -2.89 8.79
N THR A 163 3.93 -3.45 8.11
CA THR A 163 5.01 -2.67 7.49
C THR A 163 4.95 -2.76 5.97
N GLY A 164 5.05 -1.62 5.27
CA GLY A 164 5.04 -1.57 3.81
C GLY A 164 4.97 -0.15 3.26
N GLU A 165 5.45 0.04 2.04
CA GLU A 165 5.53 1.34 1.38
C GLU A 165 4.18 2.08 1.29
N SER A 166 4.22 3.39 1.04
CA SER A 166 3.00 4.17 0.83
C SER A 166 2.23 3.64 -0.39
N GLY A 167 0.91 3.52 -0.26
CA GLY A 167 0.05 3.01 -1.34
C GLY A 167 0.06 1.48 -1.53
N THR A 168 0.69 0.68 -0.66
CA THR A 168 0.71 -0.80 -0.76
C THR A 168 -0.59 -1.52 -0.37
N GLY A 169 -1.49 -0.85 0.36
CA GLY A 169 -2.75 -1.43 0.86
C GLY A 169 -2.81 -1.72 2.36
N LYS A 170 -1.92 -1.13 3.18
CA LYS A 170 -1.84 -1.37 4.65
C LYS A 170 -3.19 -1.30 5.37
N GLU A 171 -4.04 -0.32 5.05
CA GLU A 171 -5.38 -0.17 5.65
C GLU A 171 -6.34 -1.32 5.27
N LEU A 172 -6.33 -1.77 4.02
CA LEU A 172 -7.16 -2.89 3.58
C LEU A 172 -6.81 -4.16 4.36
N VAL A 173 -5.52 -4.41 4.58
CA VAL A 173 -5.04 -5.52 5.41
C VAL A 173 -5.46 -5.38 6.88
N ALA A 174 -5.51 -4.16 7.43
CA ALA A 174 -6.04 -3.94 8.78
C ALA A 174 -7.57 -4.16 8.87
N ARG A 175 -8.33 -3.76 7.84
CA ARG A 175 -9.77 -4.02 7.72
C ARG A 175 -10.07 -5.51 7.60
N ALA A 176 -9.34 -6.23 6.75
CA ALA A 176 -9.38 -7.68 6.65
C ALA A 176 -9.12 -8.40 7.98
N LEU A 177 -8.04 -8.05 8.69
CA LEU A 177 -7.71 -8.61 10.01
C LEU A 177 -8.82 -8.38 11.05
N HIS A 178 -9.66 -7.35 10.87
CA HIS A 178 -10.82 -7.09 11.71
C HIS A 178 -12.08 -7.85 11.22
N LYS A 179 -12.42 -7.77 9.93
CA LYS A 179 -13.57 -8.44 9.26
C LYS A 179 -13.62 -9.94 9.55
N HIS A 180 -12.47 -10.60 9.62
CA HIS A 180 -12.39 -12.04 9.85
C HIS A 180 -12.11 -12.42 11.32
N SER A 181 -12.18 -11.47 12.26
CA SER A 181 -11.92 -11.72 13.68
C SER A 181 -13.19 -11.95 14.49
N PRO A 182 -13.09 -12.47 15.73
CA PRO A 182 -14.20 -12.49 16.70
C PRO A 182 -14.78 -11.11 17.06
N ARG A 183 -14.21 -10.02 16.52
CA ARG A 183 -14.66 -8.63 16.69
C ARG A 183 -15.24 -8.03 15.40
N ALA A 184 -15.57 -8.83 14.38
CA ALA A 184 -16.10 -8.34 13.10
C ALA A 184 -17.35 -7.45 13.23
N GLU A 185 -18.26 -7.79 14.14
CA GLU A 185 -19.48 -7.04 14.45
C GLU A 185 -19.27 -5.85 15.42
N GLN A 186 -18.02 -5.43 15.65
CA GLN A 186 -17.63 -4.41 16.64
C GLN A 186 -16.94 -3.22 15.94
N PRO A 187 -16.83 -2.03 16.55
CA PRO A 187 -16.33 -0.85 15.83
C PRO A 187 -14.87 -0.98 15.35
N PHE A 188 -14.65 -0.82 14.04
CA PHE A 188 -13.34 -0.55 13.46
C PHE A 188 -13.08 0.97 13.41
N ILE A 189 -12.21 1.46 14.29
CA ILE A 189 -11.82 2.88 14.31
C ILE A 189 -10.44 3.02 13.69
N ALA A 190 -10.36 3.71 12.56
CA ALA A 190 -9.09 4.10 11.93
C ALA A 190 -8.65 5.50 12.38
N ILE A 191 -7.35 5.66 12.64
CA ILE A 191 -6.70 6.96 12.85
C ILE A 191 -5.36 6.97 12.11
N ASN A 192 -5.14 7.92 11.21
CA ASN A 192 -3.82 8.16 10.63
C ASN A 192 -3.12 9.25 11.44
N THR A 193 -1.94 8.94 11.99
CA THR A 193 -1.24 9.81 12.94
C THR A 193 -0.48 10.97 12.26
N ALA A 194 -0.13 10.85 10.99
CA ALA A 194 0.48 11.91 10.19
C ALA A 194 -0.54 12.97 9.69
N ALA A 195 -1.81 12.59 9.57
CA ALA A 195 -2.89 13.47 9.11
C ALA A 195 -3.46 14.41 10.19
N ILE A 196 -3.05 14.26 11.45
CA ILE A 196 -3.60 15.00 12.60
C ILE A 196 -2.49 15.88 13.21
N PRO A 197 -2.74 17.19 13.45
CA PRO A 197 -1.78 18.05 14.14
C PRO A 197 -1.35 17.47 15.49
N LYS A 198 -0.05 17.51 15.78
CA LYS A 198 0.57 16.84 16.94
C LYS A 198 -0.11 17.20 18.27
N ASP A 199 -0.46 18.46 18.43
CA ASP A 199 -1.11 19.02 19.64
C ASP A 199 -2.55 18.51 19.83
N LEU A 200 -3.21 18.07 18.76
CA LEU A 200 -4.57 17.53 18.78
C LEU A 200 -4.61 16.00 18.87
N LEU A 201 -3.52 15.32 18.47
CA LEU A 201 -3.47 13.85 18.40
C LEU A 201 -3.68 13.18 19.77
N GLU A 202 -3.22 13.79 20.87
CA GLU A 202 -3.48 13.33 22.23
C GLU A 202 -4.99 13.32 22.55
N SER A 203 -5.66 14.44 22.25
CA SER A 203 -7.09 14.63 22.45
C SER A 203 -7.94 13.72 21.53
N GLU A 204 -7.51 13.49 20.29
CA GLU A 204 -8.16 12.54 19.39
C GLU A 204 -8.05 11.10 19.93
N LEU A 205 -6.86 10.65 20.36
CA LEU A 205 -6.65 9.28 20.83
C LEU A 205 -7.33 8.98 22.17
N PHE A 206 -7.10 9.82 23.18
CA PHE A 206 -7.49 9.52 24.57
C PHE A 206 -8.75 10.28 25.03
N GLY A 207 -9.21 11.27 24.27
CA GLY A 207 -10.31 12.15 24.67
C GLY A 207 -9.87 13.20 25.69
N HIS A 208 -10.73 14.17 25.99
CA HIS A 208 -10.45 15.23 26.96
C HIS A 208 -11.66 15.55 27.82
N GLU A 209 -11.41 15.98 29.05
CA GLU A 209 -12.43 16.58 29.91
C GLU A 209 -12.60 18.09 29.64
N ARG A 210 -13.78 18.61 29.98
CA ARG A 210 -14.06 20.05 29.91
C ARG A 210 -13.04 20.84 30.74
N GLY A 211 -12.33 21.77 30.10
CA GLY A 211 -11.30 22.62 30.71
C GLY A 211 -9.88 22.07 30.65
N ALA A 212 -9.65 20.90 30.02
CA ALA A 212 -8.32 20.29 29.92
C ALA A 212 -7.26 21.14 29.18
N PHE A 213 -7.70 22.01 28.26
CA PHE A 213 -6.86 22.97 27.55
C PHE A 213 -7.69 24.17 27.06
N THR A 214 -7.02 25.22 26.58
CA THR A 214 -7.67 26.42 26.03
C THR A 214 -8.51 26.08 24.80
N GLY A 215 -9.84 26.05 24.96
CA GLY A 215 -10.81 25.68 23.92
C GLY A 215 -11.63 24.41 24.24
N ALA A 216 -11.25 23.63 25.25
CA ALA A 216 -11.98 22.43 25.70
C ALA A 216 -13.30 22.79 26.44
N GLN A 217 -14.28 23.34 25.72
CA GLN A 217 -15.57 23.76 26.30
C GLN A 217 -16.50 22.60 26.69
N THR A 218 -16.27 21.41 26.13
CA THR A 218 -17.04 20.19 26.39
C THR A 218 -16.10 19.02 26.66
N THR A 219 -16.61 17.92 27.21
CA THR A 219 -15.89 16.64 27.30
C THR A 219 -16.06 15.87 26.00
N ARG A 220 -14.98 15.30 25.46
CA ARG A 220 -14.96 14.58 24.17
C ARG A 220 -14.33 13.19 24.31
N ARG A 221 -15.00 12.16 23.79
CA ARG A 221 -14.55 10.76 23.82
C ARG A 221 -13.44 10.48 22.81
N GLY A 222 -12.35 9.86 23.26
CA GLY A 222 -11.20 9.52 22.40
C GLY A 222 -11.41 8.31 21.48
N ARG A 223 -10.48 8.06 20.56
CA ARG A 223 -10.54 6.88 19.65
C ARG A 223 -10.44 5.55 20.41
N PHE A 224 -9.71 5.49 21.53
CA PHE A 224 -9.74 4.31 22.40
C PHE A 224 -11.15 4.04 22.97
N GLU A 225 -11.89 5.07 23.38
CA GLU A 225 -13.28 4.90 23.83
C GLU A 225 -14.25 4.54 22.70
N GLN A 226 -13.99 5.02 21.47
CA GLN A 226 -14.81 4.73 20.30
C GLN A 226 -14.60 3.29 19.79
N ALA A 227 -13.42 2.72 20.04
CA ALA A 227 -13.01 1.38 19.63
C ALA A 227 -13.25 0.30 20.70
N GLU A 228 -13.88 0.64 21.83
CA GLU A 228 -14.13 -0.29 22.95
C GLU A 228 -14.92 -1.51 22.48
N GLY A 229 -14.42 -2.72 22.80
CA GLY A 229 -14.94 -3.99 22.29
C GLY A 229 -14.50 -4.35 20.86
N GLY A 230 -14.14 -3.36 20.05
CA GLY A 230 -13.73 -3.49 18.65
C GLY A 230 -12.22 -3.41 18.42
N THR A 231 -11.82 -2.73 17.35
CA THR A 231 -10.44 -2.63 16.85
C THR A 231 -10.06 -1.18 16.60
N LEU A 232 -8.90 -0.76 17.10
CA LEU A 232 -8.26 0.52 16.77
C LEU A 232 -7.12 0.26 15.77
N PHE A 233 -7.24 0.82 14.57
CA PHE A 233 -6.21 0.82 13.55
C PHE A 233 -5.46 2.16 13.56
N MET A 234 -4.16 2.13 13.80
CA MET A 234 -3.28 3.31 13.88
C MET A 234 -2.31 3.33 12.69
N ASP A 235 -2.63 4.13 11.67
CA ASP A 235 -1.80 4.28 10.48
C ASP A 235 -0.69 5.31 10.65
N GLU A 236 0.41 5.05 9.96
CA GLU A 236 1.72 5.71 10.04
C GLU A 236 2.27 5.95 11.46
N ILE A 237 2.17 4.92 12.33
CA ILE A 237 2.54 4.97 13.76
C ILE A 237 3.95 5.54 14.04
N GLY A 238 4.89 5.46 13.09
CA GLY A 238 6.22 6.05 13.20
C GLY A 238 6.21 7.58 13.39
N ASP A 239 5.18 8.28 12.90
CA ASP A 239 5.02 9.73 13.01
C ASP A 239 4.45 10.21 14.35
N MET A 240 4.09 9.28 15.26
CA MET A 240 3.61 9.61 16.60
C MET A 240 4.65 10.42 17.40
N PRO A 241 4.29 11.58 17.98
CA PRO A 241 5.16 12.34 18.88
C PRO A 241 5.64 11.53 20.08
N PHE A 242 6.91 11.70 20.45
CA PHE A 242 7.61 10.90 21.47
C PHE A 242 6.90 10.87 22.83
N ASP A 243 6.32 11.98 23.27
CA ASP A 243 5.58 12.07 24.53
C ASP A 243 4.30 11.22 24.54
N LEU A 244 3.65 11.06 23.38
CA LEU A 244 2.45 10.24 23.23
C LEU A 244 2.78 8.75 23.15
N GLN A 245 3.96 8.39 22.66
CA GLN A 245 4.44 7.00 22.64
C GLN A 245 4.47 6.40 24.05
N THR A 246 4.88 7.19 25.06
CA THR A 246 4.87 6.80 26.48
C THR A 246 3.46 6.55 27.02
N ARG A 247 2.45 7.29 26.55
CA ARG A 247 1.05 7.06 26.95
C ARG A 247 0.47 5.84 26.24
N LEU A 248 0.71 5.69 24.94
CA LEU A 248 0.29 4.53 24.17
C LEU A 248 0.85 3.22 24.76
N LEU A 249 2.12 3.21 25.16
CA LEU A 249 2.74 2.08 25.84
C LEU A 249 1.99 1.67 27.12
N ARG A 250 1.56 2.63 27.95
CA ARG A 250 0.76 2.33 29.16
C ARG A 250 -0.59 1.71 28.79
N VAL A 251 -1.30 2.25 27.79
CA VAL A 251 -2.60 1.66 27.38
C VAL A 251 -2.41 0.23 26.87
N LEU A 252 -1.37 0.00 26.05
CA LEU A 252 -1.03 -1.33 25.53
C LEU A 252 -0.57 -2.31 26.61
N SER A 253 0.06 -1.83 27.69
CA SER A 253 0.67 -2.66 28.76
C SER A 253 -0.28 -2.93 29.92
N ASP A 254 -0.88 -1.87 30.44
CA ASP A 254 -1.68 -1.85 31.67
C ASP A 254 -3.18 -2.05 31.38
N GLY A 255 -3.59 -1.92 30.11
CA GLY A 255 -5.00 -2.01 29.67
C GLY A 255 -5.87 -0.83 30.09
N HIS A 256 -5.26 0.28 30.55
CA HIS A 256 -5.96 1.45 31.08
C HIS A 256 -5.34 2.77 30.59
N PHE A 257 -6.16 3.82 30.53
CA PHE A 257 -5.77 5.16 30.11
C PHE A 257 -6.56 6.25 30.85
N TYR A 258 -6.20 7.50 30.63
CA TYR A 258 -6.88 8.68 31.18
C TYR A 258 -7.17 9.65 30.03
N ARG A 259 -8.32 10.34 30.07
CA ARG A 259 -8.58 11.51 29.22
C ARG A 259 -7.60 12.63 29.56
N VAL A 260 -7.31 13.51 28.62
CA VAL A 260 -6.57 14.76 28.90
C VAL A 260 -7.34 15.57 29.94
N GLY A 261 -6.66 15.95 31.03
CA GLY A 261 -7.27 16.62 32.19
C GLY A 261 -8.13 15.72 33.10
N GLY A 262 -8.24 14.42 32.82
CA GLY A 262 -9.02 13.47 33.62
C GLY A 262 -8.20 12.75 34.70
N HIS A 263 -8.86 12.39 35.80
CA HIS A 263 -8.26 11.63 36.92
C HIS A 263 -8.87 10.23 37.11
N SER A 264 -9.96 9.92 36.43
CA SER A 264 -10.57 8.59 36.41
C SER A 264 -9.88 7.68 35.38
N PRO A 265 -9.41 6.48 35.75
CA PRO A 265 -8.90 5.52 34.78
C PRO A 265 -10.06 4.93 33.96
N LEU A 266 -9.87 4.86 32.65
CA LEU A 266 -10.72 4.15 31.70
C LEU A 266 -10.01 2.88 31.28
N LYS A 267 -10.74 1.75 31.23
CA LYS A 267 -10.24 0.50 30.67
C LYS A 267 -10.30 0.55 29.14
N ALA A 268 -9.34 -0.09 28.47
CA ALA A 268 -9.33 -0.27 27.02
C ALA A 268 -9.41 -1.75 26.65
N ASN A 269 -10.60 -2.23 26.29
CA ASN A 269 -10.82 -3.55 25.69
C ASN A 269 -10.75 -3.45 24.16
N VAL A 270 -9.59 -3.08 23.63
CA VAL A 270 -9.41 -2.72 22.20
C VAL A 270 -8.32 -3.60 21.57
N ARG A 271 -8.63 -4.28 20.46
CA ARG A 271 -7.59 -4.90 19.62
C ARG A 271 -6.85 -3.79 18.88
N VAL A 272 -5.53 -3.68 19.05
CA VAL A 272 -4.73 -2.67 18.35
C VAL A 272 -4.04 -3.28 17.13
N ILE A 273 -4.21 -2.63 15.99
CA ILE A 273 -3.46 -2.91 14.75
C ILE A 273 -2.72 -1.61 14.40
N THR A 274 -1.45 -1.70 14.04
CA THR A 274 -0.65 -0.52 13.66
C THR A 274 -0.06 -0.70 12.27
N ALA A 275 0.16 0.40 11.56
CA ALA A 275 0.79 0.40 10.25
C ALA A 275 1.85 1.49 10.13
N THR A 276 2.92 1.24 9.35
CA THR A 276 3.79 2.32 8.85
C THR A 276 4.59 1.94 7.60
N HIS A 277 5.03 2.94 6.84
CA HIS A 277 6.06 2.83 5.82
C HIS A 277 7.50 3.03 6.35
N GLN A 278 7.66 3.51 7.59
CA GLN A 278 8.96 3.88 8.15
C GLN A 278 9.69 2.69 8.79
N ASN A 279 11.02 2.73 8.78
CA ASN A 279 11.87 1.77 9.49
C ASN A 279 11.94 2.15 10.98
N LEU A 280 11.12 1.49 11.82
CA LEU A 280 11.06 1.80 13.26
C LEU A 280 12.38 1.45 13.96
N GLU A 281 13.08 0.43 13.49
CA GLU A 281 14.37 -0.02 14.03
C GLU A 281 15.49 1.02 13.82
N GLN A 282 15.38 1.85 12.79
CA GLN A 282 16.22 3.03 12.58
C GLN A 282 15.75 4.18 13.48
N ARG A 283 14.44 4.49 13.52
CA ARG A 283 13.90 5.54 14.39
C ARG A 283 14.17 5.31 15.88
N VAL A 284 14.24 4.06 16.35
CA VAL A 284 14.68 3.72 17.71
C VAL A 284 16.16 4.08 17.93
N ARG A 285 17.04 3.71 16.99
CA ARG A 285 18.47 4.06 17.04
C ARG A 285 18.72 5.56 16.92
N ASP A 286 17.86 6.28 16.22
CA ASP A 286 17.90 7.75 16.08
C ASP A 286 17.25 8.49 17.28
N GLY A 287 16.69 7.77 18.27
CA GLY A 287 15.99 8.36 19.42
C GLY A 287 14.61 8.95 19.10
N LEU A 288 14.10 8.78 17.88
CA LEU A 288 12.81 9.30 17.40
C LEU A 288 11.62 8.38 17.74
N PHE A 289 11.89 7.14 18.18
CA PHE A 289 10.88 6.19 18.61
C PHE A 289 11.34 5.42 19.86
N ARG A 290 10.44 5.13 20.79
CA ARG A 290 10.77 4.44 22.05
C ARG A 290 10.88 2.92 21.83
N GLU A 291 12.00 2.35 22.29
CA GLU A 291 12.33 0.93 22.17
C GLU A 291 11.30 0.01 22.84
N ASP A 292 10.84 0.38 24.04
CA ASP A 292 9.81 -0.35 24.78
C ASP A 292 8.44 -0.37 24.07
N LEU A 293 8.04 0.74 23.45
CA LEU A 293 6.86 0.79 22.57
C LEU A 293 7.07 -0.05 21.31
N TYR A 294 8.25 0.02 20.68
CA TYR A 294 8.55 -0.80 19.49
C TYR A 294 8.39 -2.29 19.79
N HIS A 295 8.94 -2.79 20.90
CA HIS A 295 8.76 -4.17 21.32
C HIS A 295 7.31 -4.52 21.67
N ARG A 296 6.53 -3.59 22.24
CA ARG A 296 5.11 -3.83 22.54
C ARG A 296 4.20 -3.81 21.30
N LEU A 297 4.61 -3.15 20.22
CA LEU A 297 3.90 -3.15 18.92
C LEU A 297 4.32 -4.31 18.02
N ASN A 298 5.61 -4.61 17.95
CA ASN A 298 6.20 -5.61 17.06
C ASN A 298 6.08 -7.04 17.62
N VAL A 299 4.88 -7.42 18.10
CA VAL A 299 4.60 -8.78 18.58
C VAL A 299 4.44 -9.74 17.40
N ILE A 300 3.72 -9.31 16.36
CA ILE A 300 3.70 -9.95 15.05
C ILE A 300 3.89 -8.87 13.97
N ARG A 301 4.91 -9.03 13.13
CA ARG A 301 5.14 -8.18 11.97
C ARG A 301 4.49 -8.78 10.72
N LEU A 302 3.74 -7.96 9.98
CA LEU A 302 3.20 -8.32 8.68
C LEU A 302 3.80 -7.39 7.62
N ARG A 303 4.66 -7.93 6.74
CA ARG A 303 5.23 -7.16 5.62
C ARG A 303 4.31 -7.25 4.42
N LEU A 304 3.85 -6.11 3.88
CA LEU A 304 3.24 -6.06 2.56
C LEU A 304 4.34 -5.90 1.50
N PRO A 305 4.33 -6.69 0.41
CA PRO A 305 5.23 -6.48 -0.71
C PRO A 305 4.88 -5.19 -1.47
N SER A 306 5.91 -4.48 -1.91
CA SER A 306 5.77 -3.39 -2.88
C SER A 306 5.27 -3.92 -4.22
N LEU A 307 4.63 -3.08 -5.04
CA LEU A 307 4.03 -3.49 -6.31
C LEU A 307 5.08 -4.07 -7.29
N ARG A 308 6.32 -3.58 -7.21
CA ARG A 308 7.48 -4.09 -7.98
C ARG A 308 8.00 -5.47 -7.51
N GLU A 309 7.59 -5.96 -6.35
CA GLU A 309 7.84 -7.32 -5.82
C GLU A 309 6.68 -8.30 -6.12
N ARG A 310 5.64 -7.83 -6.82
CA ARG A 310 4.44 -8.60 -7.19
C ARG A 310 3.85 -8.09 -8.51
N ARG A 311 4.69 -8.05 -9.54
CA ARG A 311 4.36 -7.51 -10.88
C ARG A 311 3.29 -8.34 -11.59
N GLU A 312 3.09 -9.59 -11.15
CA GLU A 312 2.04 -10.51 -11.55
C GLU A 312 0.63 -10.01 -11.18
N ASP A 313 0.50 -9.20 -10.13
CA ASP A 313 -0.79 -8.63 -9.69
C ASP A 313 -1.27 -7.46 -10.58
N ILE A 314 -0.37 -6.80 -11.31
CA ILE A 314 -0.69 -5.56 -12.05
C ILE A 314 -1.84 -5.76 -13.05
N PRO A 315 -1.90 -6.84 -13.88
CA PRO A 315 -3.01 -7.05 -14.81
C PRO A 315 -4.38 -7.27 -14.15
N ILE A 316 -4.45 -7.91 -12.97
CA ILE A 316 -5.72 -8.10 -12.24
C ILE A 316 -6.14 -6.81 -11.52
N LEU A 317 -5.19 -6.08 -10.92
CA LEU A 317 -5.42 -4.77 -10.30
C LEU A 317 -5.90 -3.72 -11.32
N VAL A 318 -5.23 -3.61 -12.49
CA VAL A 318 -5.66 -2.72 -13.59
C VAL A 318 -7.09 -3.03 -14.02
N ARG A 319 -7.42 -4.31 -14.20
CA ARG A 319 -8.77 -4.73 -14.62
C ARG A 319 -9.83 -4.39 -13.56
N HIS A 320 -9.49 -4.54 -12.27
CA HIS A 320 -10.38 -4.14 -11.18
C HIS A 320 -10.62 -2.63 -11.17
N PHE A 321 -9.55 -1.83 -11.16
CA PHE A 321 -9.67 -0.38 -11.08
C PHE A 321 -10.37 0.23 -12.29
N LEU A 322 -10.09 -0.20 -13.52
CA LEU A 322 -10.82 0.29 -14.71
C LEU A 322 -12.33 -0.01 -14.65
N VAL A 323 -12.73 -1.15 -14.08
CA VAL A 323 -14.15 -1.47 -13.85
C VAL A 323 -14.75 -0.62 -12.71
N GLN A 324 -13.98 -0.35 -11.65
CA GLN A 324 -14.39 0.49 -10.53
C GLN A 324 -14.58 1.96 -10.95
N SER A 325 -13.59 2.56 -11.62
CA SER A 325 -13.65 3.92 -12.16
C SER A 325 -14.83 4.08 -13.12
N ALA A 326 -15.03 3.12 -14.01
CA ALA A 326 -16.13 3.16 -14.99
C ALA A 326 -17.51 3.12 -14.31
N ARG A 327 -17.69 2.26 -13.30
CA ARG A 327 -18.91 2.23 -12.47
C ARG A 327 -19.15 3.54 -11.72
N GLN A 328 -18.10 4.16 -11.16
CA GLN A 328 -18.21 5.44 -10.45
C GLN A 328 -18.57 6.61 -11.38
N LEU A 329 -18.11 6.57 -12.63
CA LEU A 329 -18.36 7.61 -13.63
C LEU A 329 -19.60 7.35 -14.52
N GLY A 330 -20.25 6.19 -14.39
CA GLY A 330 -21.41 5.81 -15.21
C GLY A 330 -21.08 5.50 -16.67
N VAL A 331 -19.85 5.07 -16.96
CA VAL A 331 -19.35 4.79 -18.32
C VAL A 331 -19.00 3.31 -18.51
N GLU A 332 -18.72 2.91 -19.76
CA GLU A 332 -18.21 1.57 -20.05
C GLU A 332 -16.76 1.39 -19.58
N ALA A 333 -16.40 0.18 -19.16
CA ALA A 333 -15.06 -0.14 -18.68
C ALA A 333 -14.06 -0.35 -19.83
N LYS A 334 -13.10 0.57 -19.95
CA LYS A 334 -11.99 0.50 -20.91
C LYS A 334 -11.12 -0.74 -20.65
N ARG A 335 -10.40 -1.18 -21.69
CA ARG A 335 -9.48 -2.33 -21.67
C ARG A 335 -8.08 -1.87 -22.03
N MET A 336 -7.05 -2.40 -21.39
CA MET A 336 -5.67 -2.22 -21.87
C MET A 336 -5.33 -3.29 -22.91
N SER A 337 -4.47 -2.97 -23.88
CA SER A 337 -3.82 -3.99 -24.70
C SER A 337 -2.77 -4.74 -23.90
N ASP A 338 -2.43 -5.96 -24.34
CA ASP A 338 -1.42 -6.79 -23.67
C ASP A 338 -0.03 -6.15 -23.69
N SER A 339 0.28 -5.36 -24.72
CA SER A 339 1.50 -4.54 -24.79
C SER A 339 1.53 -3.42 -23.73
N THR A 340 0.39 -2.78 -23.46
CA THR A 340 0.28 -1.78 -22.37
C THR A 340 0.40 -2.45 -21.01
N LEU A 341 -0.20 -3.62 -20.80
CA LEU A 341 -0.06 -4.38 -19.56
C LEU A 341 1.40 -4.82 -19.32
N GLY A 342 2.06 -5.38 -20.34
CA GLY A 342 3.47 -5.76 -20.27
C GLY A 342 4.40 -4.57 -19.99
N PHE A 343 4.09 -3.39 -20.53
CA PHE A 343 4.80 -2.14 -20.20
C PHE A 343 4.59 -1.73 -18.73
N LEU A 344 3.34 -1.72 -18.24
CA LEU A 344 3.05 -1.38 -16.84
C LEU A 344 3.72 -2.36 -15.86
N GLN A 345 3.87 -3.63 -16.22
CA GLN A 345 4.59 -4.63 -15.42
C GLN A 345 6.11 -4.37 -15.31
N GLN A 346 6.69 -3.57 -16.20
CA GLN A 346 8.11 -3.19 -16.15
C GLN A 346 8.36 -1.96 -15.27
N LEU A 347 7.37 -1.08 -15.08
CA LEU A 347 7.47 0.12 -14.24
C LEU A 347 7.70 -0.20 -12.75
N GLU A 348 8.37 0.70 -12.03
CA GLU A 348 8.63 0.54 -10.59
C GLU A 348 7.45 0.96 -9.68
N LEU A 349 6.62 1.90 -10.17
CA LEU A 349 5.43 2.45 -9.50
C LEU A 349 5.66 2.75 -8.00
N PRO A 350 6.46 3.77 -7.63
CA PRO A 350 6.80 4.07 -6.23
C PRO A 350 5.60 4.46 -5.34
N GLY A 351 4.50 4.96 -5.92
CA GLY A 351 3.23 5.14 -5.20
C GLY A 351 2.38 3.86 -5.10
N ASN A 352 2.94 2.73 -5.52
CA ASN A 352 2.39 1.37 -5.41
C ASN A 352 0.96 1.27 -5.99
N VAL A 353 0.06 0.54 -5.33
CA VAL A 353 -1.30 0.28 -5.80
C VAL A 353 -2.10 1.58 -5.93
N ARG A 354 -1.89 2.56 -5.04
CA ARG A 354 -2.52 3.90 -5.12
C ARG A 354 -2.10 4.67 -6.39
N GLN A 355 -0.88 4.51 -6.87
CA GLN A 355 -0.45 5.10 -8.15
C GLN A 355 -1.12 4.40 -9.34
N LEU A 356 -1.29 3.08 -9.28
CA LEU A 356 -1.97 2.28 -10.31
C LEU A 356 -3.47 2.60 -10.38
N GLU A 357 -4.12 2.75 -9.22
CA GLU A 357 -5.51 3.20 -9.08
C GLU A 357 -5.72 4.60 -9.70
N ASN A 358 -4.88 5.57 -9.32
CA ASN A 358 -4.91 6.93 -9.87
C ASN A 358 -4.67 6.94 -11.39
N LEU A 359 -3.79 6.08 -11.91
CA LEU A 359 -3.58 5.90 -13.34
C LEU A 359 -4.84 5.36 -14.03
N CYS A 360 -5.50 4.33 -13.48
CA CYS A 360 -6.74 3.79 -14.03
C CYS A 360 -7.89 4.80 -14.00
N ASN A 361 -8.00 5.61 -12.93
CA ASN A 361 -8.95 6.73 -12.85
C ASN A 361 -8.69 7.77 -13.96
N TRP A 362 -7.43 8.19 -14.14
CA TRP A 362 -7.03 9.13 -15.19
C TRP A 362 -7.31 8.57 -16.60
N ILE A 363 -6.97 7.29 -16.86
CA ILE A 363 -7.20 6.62 -18.15
C ILE A 363 -8.70 6.53 -18.48
N THR A 364 -9.54 6.24 -17.48
CA THR A 364 -11.00 6.18 -17.64
C THR A 364 -11.57 7.52 -18.12
N VAL A 365 -11.01 8.64 -17.66
CA VAL A 365 -11.41 9.99 -18.10
C VAL A 365 -10.75 10.40 -19.43
N MET A 366 -9.43 10.25 -19.56
CA MET A 366 -8.62 10.93 -20.59
C MET A 366 -8.38 10.13 -21.88
N ALA A 367 -8.29 8.79 -21.82
CA ALA A 367 -7.93 8.01 -23.00
C ALA A 367 -9.06 8.04 -24.06
N PRO A 368 -8.76 8.29 -25.35
CA PRO A 368 -9.80 8.49 -26.38
C PRO A 368 -10.47 7.19 -26.85
N GLY A 369 -9.80 6.04 -26.68
CA GLY A 369 -10.28 4.73 -27.13
C GLY A 369 -10.85 3.86 -26.01
N GLN A 370 -11.64 2.84 -26.39
CA GLN A 370 -12.04 1.75 -25.48
C GLN A 370 -10.90 0.74 -25.22
N THR A 371 -9.97 0.62 -26.18
CA THR A 371 -8.69 -0.07 -25.99
C THR A 371 -7.61 0.98 -25.75
N VAL A 372 -6.79 0.78 -24.72
CA VAL A 372 -5.74 1.71 -24.26
C VAL A 372 -4.38 1.13 -24.62
N GLU A 373 -3.67 1.83 -25.51
CA GLU A 373 -2.30 1.53 -25.93
C GLU A 373 -1.28 2.30 -25.07
N VAL A 374 0.01 1.93 -25.17
CA VAL A 374 1.11 2.60 -24.45
C VAL A 374 1.14 4.11 -24.74
N LYS A 375 0.81 4.53 -25.96
CA LYS A 375 0.74 5.94 -26.38
C LYS A 375 -0.33 6.77 -25.66
N ASP A 376 -1.34 6.11 -25.10
CA ASP A 376 -2.47 6.74 -24.41
C ASP A 376 -2.22 6.88 -22.89
N LEU A 377 -1.07 6.43 -22.40
CA LEU A 377 -0.63 6.61 -21.01
C LEU A 377 -0.06 8.03 -20.79
N PRO A 378 -0.08 8.55 -19.53
CA PRO A 378 0.61 9.78 -19.18
C PRO A 378 2.08 9.77 -19.62
N LEU A 379 2.53 10.91 -20.14
CA LEU A 379 3.86 11.06 -20.77
C LEU A 379 5.00 10.95 -19.73
N GLU A 380 4.67 11.25 -18.47
CA GLU A 380 5.42 10.91 -17.26
C GLU A 380 5.88 9.45 -17.19
N LEU A 381 5.04 8.50 -17.64
CA LEU A 381 5.32 7.08 -17.53
C LEU A 381 6.02 6.53 -18.78
N THR A 382 5.76 7.11 -19.95
CA THR A 382 6.33 6.65 -21.23
C THR A 382 7.68 7.29 -21.57
N GLN A 383 8.00 8.44 -21.00
CA GLN A 383 9.32 9.10 -21.10
C GLN A 383 10.19 8.88 -19.83
N GLY A 384 9.62 8.24 -18.80
CA GLY A 384 10.15 8.19 -17.42
C GLY A 384 10.93 6.93 -17.03
N GLN A 385 11.88 6.45 -17.84
CA GLN A 385 12.98 5.59 -17.36
C GLN A 385 14.30 6.36 -17.42
N GLY A 386 14.41 7.36 -16.53
CA GLY A 386 15.57 8.26 -16.45
C GLY A 386 15.26 9.61 -15.77
N ALA A 387 13.98 10.04 -15.77
CA ALA A 387 13.55 11.28 -15.13
C ALA A 387 12.16 11.14 -14.46
N THR A 388 11.97 11.88 -13.37
CA THR A 388 10.71 12.05 -12.63
C THR A 388 9.78 13.07 -13.33
N PRO A 389 8.48 13.16 -12.96
CA PRO A 389 7.42 13.50 -13.90
C PRO A 389 7.23 14.98 -14.27
N SER A 390 6.88 15.22 -15.54
CA SER A 390 5.84 16.19 -15.96
C SER A 390 5.37 15.90 -17.40
N ALA A 391 4.07 15.98 -17.68
CA ALA A 391 3.49 15.72 -18.99
C ALA A 391 3.96 16.70 -20.10
N ALA A 392 4.10 16.17 -21.32
CA ALA A 392 3.98 16.94 -22.57
C ALA A 392 2.48 16.98 -23.02
N PRO A 393 2.12 17.52 -24.21
CA PRO A 393 2.25 16.72 -25.45
C PRO A 393 2.66 17.51 -26.73
N LEU A 394 3.17 16.76 -27.73
CA LEU A 394 2.82 16.74 -29.19
C LEU A 394 2.52 18.08 -29.91
N VAL A 395 2.92 18.38 -31.17
CA VAL A 395 3.49 17.68 -32.35
C VAL A 395 4.11 18.76 -33.29
N ALA A 396 4.78 18.54 -34.44
CA ALA A 396 5.08 17.37 -35.29
C ALA A 396 6.37 17.60 -36.13
N GLU A 397 6.69 16.69 -37.05
CA GLU A 397 7.67 16.85 -38.13
C GLU A 397 7.24 17.89 -39.20
N GLY A 398 8.17 18.36 -40.04
CA GLY A 398 7.84 19.02 -41.31
C GLY A 398 8.84 20.11 -41.74
N ALA A 399 9.50 19.92 -42.87
CA ALA A 399 10.41 20.93 -43.43
C ALA A 399 9.68 22.02 -44.24
N MET A 400 10.39 23.14 -44.42
CA MET A 400 10.11 24.29 -45.30
C MET A 400 9.79 23.88 -46.76
N PRO A 401 9.21 24.75 -47.65
CA PRO A 401 9.31 26.22 -47.59
C PRO A 401 8.12 27.12 -48.06
N GLN A 402 8.11 28.34 -47.48
CA GLN A 402 8.00 29.66 -48.14
C GLN A 402 6.67 30.41 -48.46
N HIS A 403 6.74 31.70 -48.06
CA HIS A 403 6.33 32.95 -48.75
C HIS A 403 5.00 33.70 -48.42
N HIS A 404 5.21 34.91 -47.85
CA HIS A 404 4.38 36.15 -47.82
C HIS A 404 3.11 36.27 -46.93
N GLY A 405 3.11 37.24 -45.99
CA GLY A 405 1.88 37.89 -45.49
C GLY A 405 1.87 38.51 -44.08
N THR A 406 2.26 39.79 -43.94
CA THR A 406 1.82 40.77 -42.90
C THR A 406 1.82 40.46 -41.37
N VAL A 407 2.74 41.15 -40.65
CA VAL A 407 2.61 41.84 -39.34
C VAL A 407 2.10 41.09 -38.08
N GLN A 408 3.02 40.80 -37.14
CA GLN A 408 2.84 40.87 -35.68
C GLN A 408 4.21 41.10 -34.99
N PRO A 409 4.28 41.54 -33.71
CA PRO A 409 5.54 41.95 -33.06
C PRO A 409 6.41 40.78 -32.60
N LEU A 410 7.74 40.94 -32.68
CA LEU A 410 8.70 39.87 -32.35
C LEU A 410 8.77 39.58 -30.85
N ALA A 411 8.63 38.30 -30.51
CA ALA A 411 9.17 37.72 -29.28
C ALA A 411 10.68 37.41 -29.46
N PRO A 412 11.49 37.42 -28.38
CA PRO A 412 12.88 36.97 -28.45
C PRO A 412 12.98 35.46 -28.66
N PRO A 413 14.06 34.96 -29.30
CA PRO A 413 14.23 33.53 -29.56
C PRO A 413 14.52 32.73 -28.27
N PRO A 414 14.14 31.44 -28.21
CA PRO A 414 14.51 30.56 -27.10
C PRO A 414 16.01 30.23 -27.14
N LEU A 415 16.67 30.27 -25.98
CA LEU A 415 18.01 29.71 -25.81
C LEU A 415 17.93 28.18 -25.78
N ALA A 416 18.86 27.52 -26.48
CA ALA A 416 18.85 26.06 -26.63
C ALA A 416 19.20 25.35 -25.31
N SER A 417 18.50 24.26 -25.02
CA SER A 417 18.73 23.40 -23.87
C SER A 417 19.90 22.45 -24.11
N SER A 418 21.02 22.69 -23.43
CA SER A 418 22.05 21.66 -23.18
C SER A 418 21.57 20.73 -22.05
N PRO A 419 22.08 19.48 -21.94
CA PRO A 419 21.68 18.53 -20.90
C PRO A 419 22.28 18.82 -19.51
N GLU A 420 22.75 20.04 -19.28
CA GLU A 420 23.17 20.57 -17.98
C GLU A 420 22.07 21.49 -17.46
N GLY A 421 21.57 21.23 -16.25
CA GLY A 421 20.59 22.13 -15.63
C GLY A 421 21.18 23.51 -15.38
N TRP A 422 20.34 24.53 -15.25
CA TRP A 422 20.81 25.89 -14.89
C TRP A 422 21.60 25.92 -13.57
N LEU A 423 21.35 24.95 -12.68
CA LEU A 423 22.14 24.70 -11.47
C LEU A 423 23.58 24.24 -11.80
N SER A 424 23.75 23.29 -12.72
CA SER A 424 25.07 22.81 -13.17
C SER A 424 25.86 23.91 -13.90
N LEU A 425 25.17 24.74 -14.69
CA LEU A 425 25.77 25.93 -15.31
C LEU A 425 26.17 26.98 -14.25
N LEU A 426 25.38 27.14 -13.18
CA LEU A 426 25.71 28.01 -12.05
C LEU A 426 26.90 27.46 -11.22
N GLU A 427 26.97 26.16 -11.01
CA GLU A 427 28.10 25.47 -10.37
C GLU A 427 29.39 25.65 -11.18
N LEU A 428 29.32 25.47 -12.51
CA LEU A 428 30.43 25.70 -13.43
C LEU A 428 30.89 27.17 -13.43
N GLN A 429 29.95 28.12 -13.44
CA GLN A 429 30.24 29.55 -13.36
C GLN A 429 30.87 29.92 -12.01
N ALA A 430 30.34 29.40 -10.90
CA ALA A 430 30.88 29.61 -9.56
C ALA A 430 32.30 29.02 -9.42
N ALA A 431 32.55 27.83 -9.96
CA ALA A 431 33.88 27.22 -10.00
C ALA A 431 34.88 28.08 -10.82
N GLY A 432 34.46 28.67 -11.93
CA GLY A 432 35.27 29.61 -12.72
C GLY A 432 35.61 30.89 -11.94
N MET A 433 34.63 31.49 -11.25
CA MET A 433 34.85 32.69 -10.43
C MET A 433 35.76 32.40 -9.22
N LEU A 434 35.57 31.27 -8.53
CA LEU A 434 36.41 30.86 -7.41
C LEU A 434 37.85 30.53 -7.84
N SER A 435 38.03 29.80 -8.95
CA SER A 435 39.37 29.43 -9.45
C SER A 435 40.18 30.61 -10.00
N SER A 436 39.51 31.69 -10.45
CA SER A 436 40.15 32.96 -10.81
C SER A 436 40.47 33.87 -9.61
N GLY A 437 40.15 33.43 -8.38
CA GLY A 437 40.42 34.20 -7.16
C GLY A 437 39.45 35.36 -6.91
N GLN A 438 38.30 35.39 -7.60
CA GLN A 438 37.30 36.43 -7.41
C GLN A 438 36.67 36.32 -6.01
N GLN A 439 36.57 37.45 -5.31
CA GLN A 439 35.87 37.56 -4.03
C GLN A 439 34.38 37.87 -4.23
N ASP A 440 33.58 37.71 -3.18
CA ASP A 440 32.14 38.03 -3.13
C ASP A 440 31.27 37.34 -4.20
N VAL A 441 31.71 36.16 -4.68
CA VAL A 441 31.04 35.34 -5.72
C VAL A 441 29.55 35.11 -5.43
N MET A 442 29.21 34.84 -4.16
CA MET A 442 27.83 34.64 -3.71
C MET A 442 26.95 35.89 -3.92
N ASP A 443 27.49 37.07 -3.62
CA ASP A 443 26.78 38.35 -3.78
C ASP A 443 26.62 38.70 -5.27
N VAL A 444 27.65 38.44 -6.08
CA VAL A 444 27.62 38.70 -7.54
C VAL A 444 26.58 37.80 -8.22
N LEU A 445 26.60 36.49 -7.97
CA LEU A 445 25.65 35.55 -8.55
C LEU A 445 24.23 35.74 -7.97
N GLY A 446 24.11 36.00 -6.66
CA GLY A 446 22.85 36.29 -5.99
C GLY A 446 22.14 37.50 -6.59
N ARG A 447 22.85 38.62 -6.81
CA ARG A 447 22.28 39.82 -7.47
C ARG A 447 21.82 39.54 -8.91
N GLN A 448 22.54 38.71 -9.66
CA GLN A 448 22.14 38.32 -11.02
C GLN A 448 20.84 37.50 -11.00
N PHE A 449 20.76 36.50 -10.13
CA PHE A 449 19.58 35.66 -9.93
C PHE A 449 18.34 36.47 -9.47
N GLU A 450 18.49 37.31 -8.44
CA GLU A 450 17.41 38.16 -7.95
C GLU A 450 16.92 39.14 -9.03
N SER A 451 17.84 39.77 -9.78
CA SER A 451 17.49 40.72 -10.84
C SER A 451 16.75 40.03 -11.99
N ALA A 452 17.16 38.82 -12.37
CA ALA A 452 16.48 38.02 -13.40
C ALA A 452 15.05 37.64 -12.98
N LEU A 453 14.85 37.16 -11.75
CA LEU A 453 13.51 36.81 -11.23
C LEU A 453 12.61 38.04 -11.09
N ILE A 454 13.09 39.14 -10.50
CA ILE A 454 12.28 40.35 -10.30
C ILE A 454 11.91 40.99 -11.64
N ARG A 455 12.84 41.09 -12.60
CA ARG A 455 12.53 41.59 -13.97
C ARG A 455 11.49 40.70 -14.67
N THR A 456 11.57 39.39 -14.53
CA THR A 456 10.62 38.43 -15.13
C THR A 456 9.24 38.54 -14.48
N ALA A 457 9.17 38.62 -13.15
CA ALA A 457 7.91 38.78 -12.43
C ALA A 457 7.22 40.10 -12.77
N LEU A 458 7.95 41.23 -12.77
CA LEU A 458 7.42 42.54 -13.17
C LEU A 458 6.95 42.56 -14.62
N LYS A 459 7.66 41.89 -15.54
CA LYS A 459 7.21 41.75 -16.94
C LYS A 459 5.89 40.98 -17.04
N TYR A 460 5.74 39.89 -16.28
CA TYR A 460 4.50 39.10 -16.25
C TYR A 460 3.35 39.90 -15.63
N THR A 461 3.58 40.63 -14.53
CA THR A 461 2.54 41.42 -13.84
C THR A 461 2.36 42.83 -14.40
N HIS A 462 2.90 43.11 -15.59
CA HIS A 462 2.75 44.38 -16.30
C HIS A 462 3.15 45.59 -15.43
N GLY A 463 4.27 45.45 -14.69
CA GLY A 463 4.84 46.47 -13.79
C GLY A 463 4.31 46.44 -12.35
N ARG A 464 3.23 45.70 -12.05
CA ARG A 464 2.60 45.72 -10.73
C ARG A 464 3.48 45.08 -9.65
N LYS A 465 4.06 45.92 -8.80
CA LYS A 465 4.98 45.56 -7.70
C LYS A 465 4.35 44.58 -6.69
N ASN A 466 3.09 44.81 -6.29
CA ASN A 466 2.38 43.92 -5.34
C ASN A 466 2.16 42.52 -5.92
N ASP A 467 1.57 42.44 -7.11
CA ASP A 467 1.27 41.18 -7.80
C ASP A 467 2.55 40.37 -8.05
N ALA A 468 3.67 41.05 -8.35
CA ALA A 468 4.99 40.42 -8.49
C ALA A 468 5.53 39.91 -7.14
N ALA A 469 5.38 40.66 -6.06
CA ALA A 469 5.77 40.25 -4.71
C ALA A 469 5.07 38.95 -4.28
N ILE A 470 3.74 38.91 -4.46
CA ILE A 470 2.90 37.75 -4.13
C ILE A 470 3.31 36.53 -4.94
N ARG A 471 3.53 36.68 -6.26
CA ARG A 471 3.96 35.59 -7.16
C ARG A 471 5.38 35.09 -6.89
N LEU A 472 6.26 35.93 -6.34
CA LEU A 472 7.60 35.55 -5.90
C LEU A 472 7.66 35.08 -4.44
N GLY A 473 6.54 35.06 -3.71
CA GLY A 473 6.50 34.67 -2.29
C GLY A 473 7.18 35.64 -1.32
N ILE A 474 7.45 36.88 -1.74
CA ILE A 474 8.18 37.89 -0.95
C ILE A 474 7.28 39.06 -0.53
N GLY A 475 7.64 39.72 0.57
CA GLY A 475 6.90 40.89 1.06
C GLY A 475 6.98 42.09 0.12
N ARG A 476 5.91 42.90 0.06
CA ARG A 476 5.83 44.16 -0.71
C ARG A 476 7.05 45.07 -0.49
N ASN A 477 7.42 45.29 0.77
CA ASN A 477 8.53 46.18 1.10
C ASN A 477 9.88 45.59 0.66
N THR A 478 10.00 44.25 0.67
CA THR A 478 11.19 43.52 0.21
C THR A 478 11.38 43.68 -1.30
N ILE A 479 10.34 43.50 -2.13
CA ILE A 479 10.49 43.69 -3.58
C ILE A 479 10.82 45.14 -3.94
N THR A 480 10.18 46.12 -3.29
CA THR A 480 10.46 47.54 -3.52
C THR A 480 11.92 47.89 -3.18
N ARG A 481 12.43 47.38 -2.05
CA ARG A 481 13.84 47.57 -1.66
C ARG A 481 14.78 46.90 -2.67
N LYS A 482 14.51 45.66 -3.07
CA LYS A 482 15.32 44.90 -4.04
C LYS A 482 15.34 45.54 -5.43
N ILE A 483 14.22 46.11 -5.90
CA ILE A 483 14.17 46.86 -7.17
C ILE A 483 15.17 48.04 -7.17
N ALA A 484 15.26 48.76 -6.05
CA ALA A 484 16.22 49.85 -5.88
C ALA A 484 17.67 49.36 -5.70
N GLU A 485 17.89 48.34 -4.87
CA GLU A 485 19.21 47.72 -4.63
C GLU A 485 19.85 47.14 -5.92
N LEU A 486 19.02 46.70 -6.88
CA LEU A 486 19.44 46.00 -8.10
C LEU A 486 19.32 46.83 -9.39
N GLY A 487 19.02 48.14 -9.31
CA GLY A 487 18.92 49.03 -10.47
C GLY A 487 17.90 48.57 -11.52
N ILE A 488 16.69 48.19 -11.08
CA ILE A 488 15.66 47.64 -11.95
C ILE A 488 14.72 48.73 -12.46
N ASP A 489 15.23 49.53 -13.42
CA ASP A 489 14.42 50.50 -14.14
C ASP A 489 13.27 49.85 -14.91
N GLY A 490 12.11 50.51 -14.88
CA GLY A 490 10.88 50.10 -15.58
C GLY A 490 9.61 50.15 -14.73
N ALA A 491 9.73 50.16 -13.40
CA ALA A 491 8.59 50.12 -12.49
C ALA A 491 8.14 51.54 -12.05
N LYS A 492 7.53 52.28 -12.99
CA LYS A 492 6.77 53.51 -12.67
C LYS A 492 5.72 53.21 -11.58
N ASP A 493 5.52 54.17 -10.69
CA ASP A 493 4.41 54.15 -9.73
C ASP A 493 3.23 54.94 -10.32
N ASP A 494 2.19 54.21 -10.70
CA ASP A 494 0.80 54.64 -10.93
C ASP A 494 -0.11 53.58 -10.26
#